data_AF-A0A3E0TUG6-F1
#
_entry.id   AF-A0A3E0TUG6-F1
#
_cell.length_a   1.000
_cell.length_b   1.000
_cell.length_c   1.000
_cell.angle_alpha   90.00
_cell.angle_beta   90.00
_cell.angle_gamma   90.00
#
_symmetry.space_group_name_H-M   'P 1'
#
loop_
_entity.id
_entity.type
_entity.pdbx_description
1 polymer ?
#
loop_
_entity_poly.entity_id
_entity_poly.type
_entity_poly.pdbx_seq_one_letter_code
_entity_poly.pdbx_strand_id
1 'polypeptide(L)'
;MTRLWAKKGSRPRVVWQQQFDYGYLFGAVCPATGQTEALITPFVNKAMMTEHLSQISKATPQGRHAVVIIDGEGGIQWIQPAHFPM
;
A
#
# COMPACT_ATOMS: atom_id res chain seq x y z
N MET A 1 -12.20 5.51 -15.40
CA MET A 1 -13.22 5.58 -16.47
C MET A 1 -13.14 6.95 -17.11
N THR A 2 -12.89 7.05 -18.42
CA THR A 2 -12.86 8.33 -19.12
C THR A 2 -14.27 8.65 -19.63
N ARG A 3 -14.94 9.63 -19.03
CA ARG A 3 -16.27 10.09 -19.48
C ARG A 3 -16.06 11.15 -20.56
N LEU A 4 -16.57 10.90 -21.76
CA LEU A 4 -16.44 11.79 -22.91
C LEU A 4 -17.82 12.14 -23.45
N TRP A 5 -17.99 13.40 -23.86
CA TRP A 5 -19.17 13.83 -24.58
C TRP A 5 -19.01 13.50 -26.06
N ALA A 6 -20.05 12.92 -26.66
CA ALA A 6 -20.09 12.58 -28.06
C ALA A 6 -21.44 12.94 -28.66
N LYS A 7 -21.46 13.29 -29.96
CA LYS A 7 -22.68 13.58 -30.70
C LYS A 7 -23.64 12.38 -30.64
N LYS A 8 -24.92 12.62 -30.37
CA LYS A 8 -25.95 11.57 -30.32
C LYS A 8 -25.93 10.75 -31.61
N GLY A 9 -25.81 9.42 -31.49
CA GLY A 9 -25.73 8.49 -32.60
C GLY A 9 -24.31 8.15 -33.09
N SER A 10 -23.25 8.74 -32.52
CA SER A 10 -21.87 8.35 -32.85
C SER A 10 -21.32 7.30 -31.87
N ARG A 11 -20.39 6.45 -32.36
CA ARG A 11 -19.65 5.48 -31.56
C ARG A 11 -18.18 5.89 -31.48
N PRO A 12 -17.79 6.79 -30.56
CA PRO A 12 -16.41 7.23 -30.43
C PRO A 12 -15.50 6.06 -30.01
N ARG A 13 -14.37 5.90 -30.70
CA ARG A 13 -13.29 4.99 -30.28
C ARG A 13 -12.32 5.78 -29.42
N VAL A 14 -12.07 5.31 -28.20
CA VAL A 14 -11.24 5.99 -27.21
C VAL A 14 -10.15 5.03 -26.79
N VAL A 15 -8.90 5.49 -26.83
CA VAL A 15 -7.78 4.78 -26.22
C VAL A 15 -7.89 4.97 -24.72
N TRP A 16 -7.82 3.88 -23.95
CA TRP A 16 -7.78 3.97 -22.50
C TRP A 16 -6.48 4.68 -22.11
N GLN A 17 -6.59 5.95 -21.73
CA GLN A 17 -5.45 6.75 -21.31
C GLN A 17 -4.94 6.20 -19.98
N GLN A 18 -3.77 5.59 -19.98
CA GLN A 18 -3.12 5.06 -18.75
C GLN A 18 -2.20 6.08 -18.08
N GLN A 19 -2.02 7.25 -18.70
CA GLN A 19 -1.17 8.33 -18.20
C GLN A 19 -1.88 9.09 -17.08
N PHE A 20 -2.00 8.46 -15.92
CA PHE A 20 -2.37 9.11 -14.68
C PHE A 20 -1.16 9.13 -13.74
N ASP A 21 -1.05 10.20 -12.96
CA ASP A 21 -0.18 10.18 -11.80
C ASP A 21 -0.73 9.15 -10.80
N TYR A 22 0.16 8.32 -10.28
CA TYR A 22 -0.19 7.28 -9.32
C TYR A 22 0.69 7.42 -8.07
N GLY A 23 0.12 6.99 -6.95
CA GLY A 23 0.82 6.80 -5.70
C GLY A 23 0.41 5.46 -5.09
N TYR A 24 1.31 4.88 -4.32
CA TYR A 24 1.07 3.67 -3.55
C TYR A 24 0.78 4.01 -2.10
N LEU A 25 -0.18 3.30 -1.52
CA LEU A 25 -0.55 3.40 -0.13
C LEU A 25 -0.21 2.06 0.54
N PHE A 26 0.71 2.11 1.51
CA PHE A 26 0.88 1.06 2.49
C PHE A 26 -0.05 1.39 3.66
N GLY A 27 -0.89 0.44 4.05
CA GLY A 27 -1.83 0.61 5.14
C GLY A 27 -1.89 -0.64 6.00
N ALA A 28 -1.90 -0.44 7.33
CA ALA A 28 -2.07 -1.48 8.32
C ALA A 28 -3.13 -1.06 9.33
N VAL A 29 -3.98 -2.00 9.72
CA VAL A 29 -4.98 -1.81 10.79
C VAL A 29 -4.85 -2.93 11.81
N CYS A 30 -4.92 -2.59 13.09
CA CYS A 30 -5.06 -3.57 14.16
C CYS A 30 -6.56 -3.89 14.34
N PRO A 31 -7.02 -5.11 14.03
CA PRO A 31 -8.44 -5.44 14.15
C PRO A 31 -8.98 -5.36 15.57
N ALA A 32 -8.12 -5.57 16.57
CA ALA A 32 -8.51 -5.57 17.98
C ALA A 32 -8.72 -4.17 18.56
N THR A 33 -7.98 -3.17 18.07
CA THR A 33 -7.97 -1.81 18.64
C THR A 33 -8.45 -0.73 17.68
N GLY A 34 -8.53 -1.03 16.39
CA GLY A 34 -8.84 -0.06 15.33
C GLY A 34 -7.71 0.93 15.04
N GLN A 35 -6.53 0.79 15.66
CA GLN A 35 -5.37 1.64 15.36
C GLN A 35 -4.86 1.38 13.95
N THR A 36 -4.47 2.45 13.26
CA THR A 36 -4.11 2.41 11.84
C THR A 36 -2.81 3.17 11.58
N GLU A 37 -1.94 2.57 10.79
CA GLU A 37 -0.72 3.20 10.27
C GLU A 37 -0.77 3.21 8.74
N ALA A 38 -0.26 4.28 8.13
CA ALA A 38 -0.30 4.44 6.68
C ALA A 38 0.88 5.26 6.13
N LEU A 39 1.39 4.83 4.97
CA LEU A 39 2.48 5.49 4.24
C LEU A 39 2.11 5.62 2.76
N ILE A 40 2.13 6.86 2.24
CA ILE A 40 1.95 7.15 0.81
C ILE A 40 3.32 7.35 0.17
N THR A 41 3.58 6.69 -0.97
CA THR A 41 4.87 6.74 -1.67
C THR A 41 4.68 6.59 -3.17
N PRO A 42 5.54 7.22 -4.01
CA PRO A 42 5.48 7.04 -5.45
C PRO A 42 5.98 5.66 -5.93
N PHE A 43 6.52 4.80 -5.05
CA PHE A 43 7.05 3.48 -5.42
C PHE A 43 6.82 2.39 -4.36
N VAL A 44 6.70 1.14 -4.81
CA VAL A 44 6.65 -0.06 -3.97
C VAL A 44 8.02 -0.72 -3.99
N ASN A 45 8.73 -0.67 -2.86
CA ASN A 45 10.00 -1.38 -2.70
C ASN A 45 10.23 -1.79 -1.24
N LYS A 46 11.30 -2.56 -1.01
CA LYS A 46 11.65 -3.07 0.32
C LYS A 46 11.92 -1.94 1.33
N ALA A 47 12.51 -0.81 0.91
CA ALA A 47 12.80 0.30 1.81
C ALA A 47 11.51 0.95 2.35
N MET A 48 10.50 1.16 1.50
CA MET A 48 9.21 1.68 1.93
C MET A 48 8.46 0.70 2.84
N MET A 49 8.59 -0.61 2.57
CA MET A 49 8.04 -1.63 3.46
C MET A 49 8.73 -1.59 4.83
N THR A 50 10.06 -1.48 4.89
CA THR A 50 10.78 -1.32 6.16
C THR A 50 10.32 -0.09 6.94
N GLU A 51 10.11 1.04 6.26
CA GLU A 51 9.60 2.26 6.90
C GLU A 51 8.17 2.06 7.45
N HIS A 52 7.29 1.40 6.69
CA HIS A 52 5.94 1.11 7.17
C HIS A 52 5.94 0.13 8.37
N LEU A 53 6.83 -0.89 8.38
CA LEU A 53 7.00 -1.76 9.55
C LEU A 53 7.55 -1.00 10.76
N SER A 54 8.42 -0.01 10.55
CA SER A 54 8.92 0.89 11.60
C SER A 54 7.78 1.70 12.24
N GLN A 55 6.84 2.21 11.43
CA GLN A 55 5.64 2.88 11.94
C GLN A 55 4.77 1.94 12.79
N ILE A 56 4.50 0.73 12.29
CA ILE A 56 3.73 -0.30 13.03
C ILE A 56 4.42 -0.67 14.35
N SER A 57 5.75 -0.82 14.34
CA SER A 57 6.52 -1.11 15.54
C SER A 57 6.40 0.00 16.59
N LYS A 58 6.53 1.27 16.17
CA LYS A 58 6.37 2.43 17.07
C LYS A 58 4.96 2.58 17.62
N ALA A 59 3.95 2.22 16.83
CA ALA A 59 2.56 2.22 17.26
C ALA A 59 2.22 1.05 18.20
N THR A 60 3.03 -0.01 18.20
CA THR A 60 2.84 -1.17 19.06
C THR A 60 3.21 -0.82 20.50
N PRO A 61 2.29 -0.94 21.47
CA PRO A 61 2.60 -0.65 22.87
C PRO A 61 3.72 -1.54 23.40
N GLN A 62 4.57 -0.96 24.26
CA GLN A 62 5.66 -1.70 24.90
C GLN A 62 5.15 -2.97 25.60
N GLY A 63 5.89 -4.07 25.47
CA GLY A 63 5.51 -5.37 26.03
C GLY A 63 4.42 -6.11 25.24
N ARG A 64 4.04 -5.61 24.06
CA ARG A 64 3.17 -6.32 23.11
C ARG A 64 3.92 -6.67 21.84
N HIS A 65 3.48 -7.74 21.20
CA HIS A 65 3.96 -8.14 19.89
C HIS A 65 2.86 -7.93 18.85
N ALA A 66 3.20 -7.31 17.73
CA ALA A 66 2.32 -7.20 16.58
C ALA A 66 2.63 -8.32 15.58
N VAL A 67 1.58 -8.97 15.07
CA VAL A 67 1.66 -9.92 13.96
C VAL A 67 1.05 -9.26 12.74
N VAL A 68 1.85 -9.12 11.68
CA VAL A 68 1.41 -8.52 10.42
C VAL A 68 1.07 -9.63 9.44
N ILE A 69 -0.17 -9.63 8.94
CA ILE A 69 -0.65 -10.55 7.92
C ILE A 69 -0.72 -9.77 6.61
N ILE A 70 -0.03 -10.27 5.58
CA ILE A 70 0.05 -9.65 4.25
C ILE A 70 -0.38 -10.70 3.24
N ASP A 71 -1.25 -10.32 2.30
CA ASP A 71 -1.64 -11.20 1.21
C ASP A 71 -0.48 -11.36 0.20
N GLY A 72 -0.23 -12.60 -0.21
CA GLY A 72 1.01 -13.07 -0.82
C GLY A 72 1.18 -12.75 -2.30
N GLU A 73 0.59 -11.67 -2.82
CA GLU A 73 0.56 -11.40 -4.26
C GLU A 73 1.02 -9.99 -4.65
N GLY A 74 2.07 -9.50 -3.98
CA GLY A 74 2.68 -8.22 -4.33
C GLY A 74 4.19 -8.23 -4.13
N GLY A 75 4.96 -8.76 -5.08
CA GLY A 75 6.35 -8.38 -5.43
C GLY A 75 7.44 -8.23 -4.34
N ILE A 76 7.16 -8.43 -3.06
CA ILE A 76 8.11 -8.34 -1.96
C ILE A 76 8.62 -9.77 -1.74
N GLN A 77 9.43 -10.24 -2.70
CA GLN A 77 10.16 -11.49 -2.62
C GLN A 77 11.00 -11.48 -1.33
N TRP A 78 10.43 -12.11 -0.29
CA TRP A 78 10.99 -12.53 0.99
C TRP A 78 11.93 -11.53 1.68
N ILE A 79 11.42 -10.84 2.70
CA ILE A 79 12.25 -10.18 3.71
C ILE A 79 13.03 -11.29 4.43
N GLN A 80 14.34 -11.36 4.21
CA GLN A 80 15.23 -12.14 5.07
C GLN A 80 15.06 -11.67 6.52
N PRO A 81 15.24 -12.52 7.54
CA PRO A 81 15.00 -12.13 8.93
C PRO A 81 15.81 -10.87 9.27
N ALA A 82 15.13 -9.74 9.39
CA ALA A 82 15.72 -8.55 9.95
C ALA A 82 16.02 -8.89 11.42
N HIS A 83 17.31 -8.90 11.77
CA HIS A 83 17.75 -8.92 13.14
C HIS A 83 17.26 -7.63 13.80
N PHE A 84 16.12 -7.69 14.48
CA PHE A 84 15.63 -6.64 15.36
C PHE A 84 16.40 -6.74 16.69
N PRO A 85 17.23 -5.74 17.07
CA PRO A 85 17.72 -5.67 18.43
C PRO A 85 16.57 -5.34 19.38
N MET A 86 16.53 -6.07 20.50
CA MET A 86 15.62 -5.87 21.64
C MET A 86 15.81 -4.49 22.29
#